data_AF-A0A2J7VIU4-F1
#
_entry.id   AF-A0A2J7VIU4-F1
#
_cell.length_a   1.000
_cell.length_b   1.000
_cell.length_c   1.000
_cell.angle_alpha   90.00
_cell.angle_beta   90.00
_cell.angle_gamma   90.00
#
_symmetry.space_group_name_H-M   'P 1'
#
loop_
_entity.id
_entity.type
_entity.pdbx_description
1 polymer ?
#
loop_
_entity_poly.entity_id
_entity_poly.type
_entity_poly.pdbx_seq_one_letter_code
_entity_poly.pdbx_strand_id
1 'polypeptide(L)'
;MHTSQLLTRLGVLAALSTLGLAVVLTGCDRKAKAPPIAPVASRPLADPLGLFQEILRPCQAVLGASAERVWQAPTGKWVRNKFIPKSLSFDVKKTDSLVSPYVAYIDVRYFEATDIDNSEQAVKALTVPNKLSSNVDQHWALKYAFRDGKWQQVEVDYSFAFPDLNIAESAPKPLRFEDLVEVRPDATACAVPAT
;
A
#
# COMPACT_ATOMS: atom_id res chain seq x y z
N MET A 1 5.83 4.71 52.03
CA MET A 1 5.65 3.36 52.60
C MET A 1 5.87 2.37 51.45
N HIS A 2 7.11 2.04 51.10
CA HIS A 2 7.94 0.95 51.65
C HIS A 2 7.21 -0.40 51.75
N THR A 3 7.57 -1.33 50.85
CA THR A 3 8.31 -2.57 51.22
C THR A 3 8.93 -3.23 49.99
N SER A 4 10.24 -3.48 50.09
CA SER A 4 11.09 -4.29 49.21
C SER A 4 10.96 -5.79 49.50
N GLN A 5 11.35 -6.65 48.54
CA GLN A 5 12.46 -7.65 48.61
C GLN A 5 12.27 -8.71 47.49
N LEU A 6 13.17 -8.90 46.51
CA LEU A 6 14.52 -9.50 46.48
C LEU A 6 14.57 -11.01 46.78
N LEU A 7 14.93 -11.82 45.76
CA LEU A 7 15.64 -13.13 45.78
C LEU A 7 15.69 -13.63 44.32
N THR A 8 16.77 -13.46 43.54
CA THR A 8 18.08 -14.12 43.57
C THR A 8 18.03 -15.65 43.49
N ARG A 9 18.30 -16.21 42.30
CA ARG A 9 19.05 -17.48 42.17
C ARG A 9 20.07 -17.41 41.03
N LEU A 10 21.32 -17.68 41.43
CA LEU A 10 22.52 -17.89 40.64
C LEU A 10 22.55 -19.28 39.98
N GLY A 11 23.37 -19.39 38.92
CA GLY A 11 24.09 -20.59 38.49
C GLY A 11 23.36 -21.39 37.41
N VAL A 12 23.99 -21.90 36.34
CA VAL A 12 25.35 -22.41 36.22
C VAL A 12 25.88 -22.31 34.77
N LEU A 13 27.20 -22.12 34.72
CA LEU A 13 28.21 -22.22 33.67
C LEU A 13 27.93 -23.01 32.37
N ALA A 14 28.32 -22.35 31.27
CA ALA A 14 29.35 -22.71 30.27
C ALA A 14 29.57 -24.18 29.87
N ALA A 15 29.56 -24.41 28.55
CA ALA A 15 30.59 -25.19 27.87
C ALA A 15 30.71 -24.77 26.39
N LEU A 16 31.78 -24.03 26.08
CA LEU A 16 32.41 -24.07 24.75
C LEU A 16 33.03 -25.45 24.57
N SER A 17 32.80 -26.09 23.42
CA SER A 17 33.65 -27.18 22.93
C SER A 17 33.80 -27.07 21.42
N THR A 18 34.79 -26.29 21.01
CA THR A 18 35.53 -26.49 19.76
C THR A 18 36.33 -27.79 19.86
N LEU A 19 36.12 -28.70 18.93
CA LEU A 19 36.99 -29.82 18.54
C LEU A 19 36.40 -30.30 17.21
N GLY A 20 37.12 -30.50 16.12
CA GLY A 20 38.54 -30.65 15.92
C GLY A 20 38.64 -31.43 14.61
N LEU A 21 39.31 -30.85 13.62
CA LEU A 21 39.58 -31.49 12.34
C LEU A 21 40.45 -32.73 12.59
N ALA A 22 39.96 -33.92 12.26
CA ALA A 22 40.79 -35.13 12.15
C ALA A 22 40.56 -35.74 10.78
N VAL A 23 41.52 -35.49 9.90
CA VAL A 23 41.69 -36.13 8.59
C VAL A 23 42.06 -37.60 8.84
N VAL A 24 41.25 -38.51 8.31
CA VAL A 24 41.66 -39.91 8.10
C VAL A 24 41.71 -40.13 6.59
N LEU A 25 42.93 -40.21 6.08
CA LEU A 25 43.25 -40.67 4.73
C LEU A 25 43.50 -42.18 4.78
N THR A 26 42.55 -42.97 4.28
CA THR A 26 42.82 -44.31 3.74
C THR A 26 41.86 -44.56 2.58
N GLY A 27 42.42 -44.68 1.38
CA GLY A 27 41.67 -44.81 0.14
C GLY A 27 41.05 -46.19 -0.08
N CYS A 28 39.87 -46.18 -0.68
CA CYS A 28 39.42 -47.20 -1.64
C CYS A 28 38.75 -46.48 -2.81
N ASP A 29 39.22 -46.81 -4.01
CA ASP A 29 38.71 -46.41 -5.31
C ASP A 29 37.18 -46.41 -5.42
N ARG A 30 36.59 -45.21 -5.48
CA ARG A 30 35.51 -44.90 -6.42
C ARG A 30 35.72 -43.48 -6.91
N LYS A 31 35.89 -43.32 -8.23
CA LYS A 31 35.60 -42.06 -8.92
C LYS A 31 34.11 -41.74 -8.71
N ALA A 32 33.74 -41.22 -7.55
CA ALA A 32 32.48 -40.55 -7.35
C ALA A 32 32.63 -39.18 -8.02
N LYS A 33 32.28 -39.14 -9.31
CA LYS A 33 32.05 -37.90 -10.04
C LYS A 33 31.08 -37.09 -9.19
N ALA A 34 31.57 -35.99 -8.59
CA ALA A 34 30.70 -35.06 -7.90
C ALA A 34 29.51 -34.77 -8.84
N PRO A 35 28.26 -34.93 -8.38
CA PRO A 35 27.12 -34.62 -9.23
C PRO A 35 27.32 -33.18 -9.71
N PRO A 36 27.16 -32.91 -11.02
CA PRO A 36 27.19 -31.54 -11.50
C PRO A 36 26.21 -30.76 -10.64
N ILE A 37 26.68 -29.71 -9.98
CA ILE A 37 25.81 -28.73 -9.33
C ILE A 37 24.90 -28.26 -10.45
N ALA A 38 23.67 -28.76 -10.47
CA ALA A 38 22.69 -28.34 -11.46
C ALA A 38 22.60 -26.83 -11.33
N PRO A 39 22.71 -26.05 -12.43
CA PRO A 39 22.43 -24.64 -12.35
C PRO A 39 21.06 -24.53 -11.70
N VAL A 40 21.00 -23.88 -10.52
CA VAL A 40 19.73 -23.50 -9.91
C VAL A 40 19.03 -22.75 -11.03
N ALA A 41 17.98 -23.36 -11.59
CA ALA A 41 17.23 -22.76 -12.66
C ALA A 41 16.80 -21.41 -12.12
N SER A 42 17.44 -20.35 -12.60
CA SER A 42 17.03 -18.98 -12.34
C SER A 42 15.60 -18.95 -12.84
N ARG A 43 14.64 -18.97 -11.91
CA ARG A 43 13.23 -18.72 -12.23
C ARG A 43 13.24 -17.48 -13.13
N PRO A 44 12.51 -17.48 -14.25
CA PRO A 44 12.36 -16.29 -15.06
C PRO A 44 12.04 -15.15 -14.10
N LEU A 45 12.91 -14.14 -14.07
CA LEU A 45 12.69 -12.97 -13.23
C LEU A 45 11.34 -12.44 -13.68
N ALA A 46 10.33 -12.59 -12.82
CA ALA A 46 8.98 -12.17 -13.13
C ALA A 46 9.04 -10.73 -13.62
N ASP A 47 8.44 -10.42 -14.78
CA ASP A 47 8.44 -9.09 -15.36
C ASP A 47 7.77 -8.12 -14.38
N PRO A 48 8.54 -7.34 -13.60
CA PRO A 48 7.97 -6.57 -12.50
C PRO A 48 7.08 -5.46 -13.05
N LEU A 49 7.43 -4.90 -14.22
CA LEU A 49 6.65 -3.87 -14.87
C LEU A 49 5.33 -4.43 -15.39
N GLY A 50 5.37 -5.56 -16.10
CA GLY A 50 4.15 -6.24 -16.57
C GLY A 50 3.20 -6.59 -15.43
N LEU A 51 3.72 -7.14 -14.33
CA LEU A 51 2.93 -7.42 -13.12
C LEU A 51 2.38 -6.14 -12.46
N PHE A 52 3.15 -5.04 -12.47
CA PHE A 52 2.67 -3.78 -11.92
C PHE A 52 1.55 -3.16 -12.76
N GLN A 53 1.58 -3.33 -14.08
CA GLN A 53 0.50 -2.88 -14.96
C GLN A 53 -0.84 -3.55 -14.65
N GLU A 54 -0.83 -4.77 -14.10
CA GLU A 54 -2.05 -5.42 -13.63
C GLU A 54 -2.66 -4.71 -12.42
N ILE A 55 -1.83 -4.12 -11.54
CA ILE A 55 -2.25 -3.29 -10.40
C ILE A 55 -2.75 -1.92 -10.87
N LEU A 56 -2.13 -1.35 -11.90
CA LEU A 56 -2.52 -0.04 -12.45
C LEU A 56 -3.87 -0.06 -13.17
N ARG A 57 -4.25 -1.18 -13.77
CA ARG A 57 -5.45 -1.29 -14.61
C ARG A 57 -6.73 -0.90 -13.85
N PRO A 58 -6.99 -1.35 -12.61
CA PRO A 58 -8.08 -0.82 -11.78
C PRO A 58 -8.00 0.70 -11.55
N CYS A 59 -6.82 1.28 -11.30
CA CYS A 59 -6.70 2.74 -11.09
C CYS A 59 -7.14 3.50 -12.35
N GLN A 60 -6.68 3.03 -13.51
CA GLN A 60 -7.00 3.64 -14.80
C GLN A 60 -8.49 3.55 -15.14
N ALA A 61 -9.12 2.40 -14.86
CA ALA A 61 -10.55 2.21 -15.11
C ALA A 61 -11.42 3.18 -14.28
N VAL A 62 -11.02 3.42 -13.04
CA VAL A 62 -11.75 4.30 -12.11
C VAL A 62 -11.52 5.78 -12.41
N LEU A 63 -10.35 6.15 -12.95
CA LEU A 63 -10.06 7.53 -13.39
C LEU A 63 -10.66 7.85 -14.77
N GLY A 64 -11.12 6.85 -15.51
CA GLY A 64 -11.82 7.04 -16.79
C GLY A 64 -13.29 7.46 -16.64
N ALA A 65 -13.88 7.36 -15.45
CA ALA A 65 -15.28 7.70 -15.20
C ALA A 65 -15.41 8.56 -13.94
N SER A 66 -16.17 9.65 -14.02
CA SER A 66 -16.59 10.34 -12.80
C SER A 66 -17.50 9.41 -11.99
N ALA A 67 -17.13 9.12 -10.75
CA ALA A 67 -17.95 8.35 -9.84
C ALA A 67 -18.87 9.29 -9.04
N GLU A 68 -20.04 8.78 -8.67
CA GLU A 68 -21.00 9.50 -7.86
C GLU A 68 -21.57 8.59 -6.79
N ARG A 69 -21.69 9.12 -5.57
CA ARG A 69 -22.33 8.43 -4.44
C ARG A 69 -23.43 9.32 -3.86
N VAL A 70 -24.63 8.80 -3.74
CA VAL A 70 -25.75 9.45 -3.05
C VAL A 70 -26.17 8.60 -1.87
N TRP A 71 -26.27 9.20 -0.69
CA TRP A 71 -26.59 8.50 0.55
C TRP A 71 -27.29 9.43 1.55
N GLN A 72 -28.04 8.86 2.50
CA GLN A 72 -28.65 9.63 3.58
C GLN A 72 -27.72 9.63 4.80
N ALA A 73 -27.35 10.81 5.27
CA ALA A 73 -26.53 10.98 6.45
C ALA A 73 -27.33 10.74 7.74
N PRO A 74 -26.66 10.41 8.87
CA PRO A 74 -27.32 10.25 10.17
C PRO A 74 -28.12 11.47 10.63
N THR A 75 -27.81 12.66 10.08
CA THR A 75 -28.56 13.90 10.32
C THR A 75 -29.92 13.95 9.62
N GLY A 76 -30.27 12.92 8.83
CA GLY A 76 -31.48 12.86 8.01
C GLY A 76 -31.36 13.57 6.66
N LYS A 77 -30.28 14.34 6.44
CA LYS A 77 -30.00 15.01 5.17
C LYS A 77 -29.47 14.04 4.13
N TRP A 78 -29.75 14.32 2.88
CA TRP A 78 -29.19 13.62 1.74
C TRP A 78 -27.88 14.26 1.34
N VAL A 79 -26.88 13.42 1.06
CA VAL A 79 -25.54 13.82 0.65
C VAL A 79 -25.25 13.20 -0.71
N ARG A 80 -24.71 14.00 -1.62
CA ARG A 80 -24.16 13.53 -2.89
C ARG A 80 -22.69 13.91 -2.98
N ASN A 81 -21.84 12.92 -3.18
CA ASN A 81 -20.41 13.10 -3.44
C ASN A 81 -20.17 12.80 -4.92
N LYS A 82 -19.60 13.75 -5.65
CA LYS A 82 -19.13 13.56 -7.02
C LYS A 82 -17.61 13.59 -7.05
N PHE A 83 -17.02 12.48 -7.49
CA PHE A 83 -15.58 12.32 -7.60
C PHE A 83 -15.16 12.57 -9.04
N ILE A 84 -14.34 13.60 -9.23
CA ILE A 84 -13.85 14.02 -10.53
C ILE A 84 -12.35 13.69 -10.59
N PRO A 85 -11.94 12.72 -11.42
CA PRO A 85 -10.54 12.43 -11.70
C PRO A 85 -9.75 13.69 -12.09
N LYS A 86 -8.59 13.93 -11.46
CA LYS A 86 -7.66 14.99 -11.87
C LYS A 86 -6.44 14.42 -12.58
N SER A 87 -5.73 13.51 -11.93
CA SER A 87 -4.51 12.92 -12.50
C SER A 87 -4.21 11.55 -11.94
N LEU A 88 -3.59 10.73 -12.79
CA LEU A 88 -2.89 9.49 -12.42
C LEU A 88 -1.44 9.63 -12.89
N SER A 89 -0.48 9.41 -12.00
CA SER A 89 0.90 9.15 -12.39
C SER A 89 1.42 7.92 -11.67
N PHE A 90 2.36 7.24 -12.30
CA PHE A 90 3.02 6.10 -11.69
C PHE A 90 4.47 6.04 -12.12
N ASP A 91 5.28 5.37 -11.32
CA ASP A 91 6.69 5.13 -11.60
C ASP A 91 7.12 3.80 -11.02
N VAL A 92 8.00 3.09 -11.73
CA VAL A 92 8.58 1.81 -11.31
C VAL A 92 10.10 1.94 -11.40
N LYS A 93 10.76 1.81 -10.26
CA LYS A 93 12.21 1.98 -10.14
C LYS A 93 12.85 0.69 -9.67
N LYS A 94 13.99 0.36 -10.29
CA LYS A 94 14.90 -0.65 -9.75
C LYS A 94 15.68 -0.04 -8.58
N THR A 95 15.97 -0.84 -7.56
CA THR A 95 16.77 -0.44 -6.41
C THR A 95 17.97 -1.38 -6.22
N ASP A 96 18.89 -0.99 -5.33
CA ASP A 96 20.03 -1.83 -4.94
C ASP A 96 19.67 -2.86 -3.84
N SER A 97 18.41 -2.89 -3.39
CA SER A 97 17.96 -3.81 -2.36
C SER A 97 17.82 -5.24 -2.90
N LEU A 98 18.47 -6.20 -2.24
CA LEU A 98 18.30 -7.63 -2.53
C LEU A 98 16.93 -8.16 -2.08
N VAL A 99 16.28 -7.47 -1.14
CA VAL A 99 14.95 -7.85 -0.60
C VAL A 99 13.84 -7.20 -1.41
N SER A 100 14.05 -6.00 -1.93
CA SER A 100 13.06 -5.25 -2.71
C SER A 100 13.71 -4.65 -3.96
N PRO A 101 14.10 -5.50 -4.93
CA PRO A 101 14.85 -5.05 -6.10
C PRO A 101 14.09 -4.05 -6.97
N TYR A 102 12.77 -3.94 -6.79
CA TYR A 102 11.95 -2.92 -7.41
C TYR A 102 11.02 -2.26 -6.39
N VAL A 103 10.79 -0.97 -6.58
CA VAL A 103 9.78 -0.19 -5.89
C VAL A 103 8.90 0.51 -6.92
N ALA A 104 7.65 0.77 -6.55
CA ALA A 104 6.74 1.48 -7.42
C ALA A 104 5.86 2.46 -6.63
N TYR A 105 5.42 3.49 -7.33
CA TYR A 105 4.61 4.58 -6.79
C TYR A 105 3.41 4.79 -7.71
N ILE A 106 2.25 5.06 -7.12
CA ILE A 106 1.06 5.53 -7.81
C ILE A 106 0.60 6.79 -7.09
N ASP A 107 0.56 7.91 -7.80
CA ASP A 107 -0.05 9.14 -7.33
C ASP A 107 -1.39 9.32 -8.01
N VAL A 108 -2.43 9.49 -7.18
CA VAL A 108 -3.81 9.66 -7.63
C VAL A 108 -4.37 10.94 -7.05
N ARG A 109 -4.95 11.79 -7.90
CA ARG A 109 -5.63 13.02 -7.47
C ARG A 109 -7.08 13.03 -7.93
N TYR A 110 -7.96 13.41 -7.00
CA TYR A 110 -9.38 13.61 -7.25
C TYR A 110 -9.81 14.97 -6.74
N PHE A 111 -10.83 15.52 -7.39
CA PHE A 111 -11.64 16.58 -6.84
C PHE A 111 -12.96 15.96 -6.38
N GLU A 112 -13.28 16.11 -5.10
CA GLU A 112 -14.56 15.73 -4.54
C GLU A 112 -15.45 16.96 -4.37
N ALA A 113 -16.59 16.92 -5.03
CA ALA A 113 -17.68 17.86 -4.88
C ALA A 113 -18.74 17.26 -3.96
N THR A 114 -19.11 17.96 -2.89
CA THR A 114 -20.17 17.50 -1.96
C THR A 114 -21.38 18.42 -2.01
N ASP A 115 -22.55 17.83 -2.22
CA ASP A 115 -23.85 18.47 -2.12
C ASP A 115 -24.64 17.91 -0.95
N ILE A 116 -25.40 18.77 -0.26
CA ILE A 116 -26.22 18.37 0.89
C ILE A 116 -27.59 19.04 0.78
N ASP A 117 -28.67 18.25 0.85
CA ASP A 117 -30.05 18.76 0.84
C ASP A 117 -30.96 17.92 1.75
N ASN A 118 -32.22 18.33 1.89
CA ASN A 118 -33.23 17.63 2.67
C ASN A 118 -33.92 16.50 1.88
N SER A 119 -33.69 16.39 0.56
CA SER A 119 -34.25 15.31 -0.27
C SER A 119 -33.24 14.69 -1.24
N GLU A 120 -33.41 13.41 -1.54
CA GLU A 120 -32.58 12.67 -2.49
C GLU A 120 -32.69 13.26 -3.91
N GLN A 121 -33.90 13.65 -4.31
CA GLN A 121 -34.15 14.23 -5.63
C GLN A 121 -33.48 15.59 -5.78
N ALA A 122 -33.45 16.41 -4.73
CA ALA A 122 -32.77 17.71 -4.76
C ALA A 122 -31.26 17.54 -4.95
N VAL A 123 -30.60 16.66 -4.19
CA VAL A 123 -29.15 16.44 -4.37
C VAL A 123 -28.80 15.88 -5.75
N LYS A 124 -29.64 15.01 -6.32
CA LYS A 124 -29.45 14.47 -7.68
C LYS A 124 -29.66 15.51 -8.78
N ALA A 125 -30.54 16.48 -8.56
CA ALA A 125 -30.86 17.53 -9.52
C ALA A 125 -29.83 18.68 -9.57
N LEU A 126 -28.92 18.77 -8.58
CA LEU A 126 -27.89 19.80 -8.55
C LEU A 126 -26.90 19.63 -9.71
N THR A 127 -26.64 20.72 -10.44
CA THR A 127 -25.64 20.76 -11.50
C THR A 127 -24.38 21.48 -11.00
N VAL A 128 -23.23 20.79 -11.10
CA VAL A 128 -21.91 21.42 -10.96
C VAL A 128 -21.80 22.53 -12.02
N PRO A 129 -21.43 23.78 -11.69
CA PRO A 129 -20.72 24.23 -10.47
C PRO A 129 -21.55 25.10 -9.51
N ASN A 130 -22.85 25.26 -9.71
CA ASN A 130 -23.57 26.42 -9.15
C ASN A 130 -23.94 26.34 -7.66
N LYS A 131 -23.67 25.23 -6.96
CA LYS A 131 -24.08 25.08 -5.56
C LYS A 131 -23.35 24.01 -4.76
N LEU A 132 -22.05 23.84 -4.97
CA LEU A 132 -21.27 22.89 -4.19
C LEU A 132 -21.16 23.39 -2.74
N SER A 133 -21.61 22.57 -1.78
CA SER A 133 -21.56 22.91 -0.35
C SER A 133 -20.13 22.90 0.20
N SER A 134 -19.28 22.05 -0.37
CA SER A 134 -17.84 22.02 -0.09
C SER A 134 -17.09 21.28 -1.19
N ASN A 135 -15.83 21.67 -1.40
CA ASN A 135 -14.95 21.05 -2.35
C ASN A 135 -13.65 20.57 -1.69
N VAL A 136 -13.25 19.34 -2.00
CA VAL A 136 -12.02 18.75 -1.46
C VAL A 136 -11.13 18.28 -2.60
N ASP A 137 -9.93 18.84 -2.65
CA ASP A 137 -8.85 18.26 -3.46
C ASP A 137 -8.22 17.14 -2.65
N GLN A 138 -8.30 15.91 -3.16
CA GLN A 138 -7.75 14.73 -2.51
C GLN A 138 -6.51 14.25 -3.25
N HIS A 139 -5.50 13.83 -2.51
CA HIS A 139 -4.26 13.28 -3.02
C HIS A 139 -3.88 12.01 -2.26
N TRP A 140 -3.68 10.94 -3.03
CA TRP A 140 -3.36 9.59 -2.57
C TRP A 140 -2.04 9.15 -3.20
N ALA A 141 -1.06 8.78 -2.36
CA ALA A 141 0.20 8.22 -2.81
C ALA A 141 0.33 6.77 -2.32
N LEU A 142 0.32 5.83 -3.26
CA LEU A 142 0.41 4.39 -2.99
C LEU A 142 1.82 3.90 -3.28
N LYS A 143 2.48 3.31 -2.28
CA LYS A 143 3.86 2.82 -2.42
C LYS A 143 3.88 1.29 -2.38
N TYR A 144 4.63 0.70 -3.30
CA TYR A 144 4.77 -0.75 -3.45
C TYR A 144 6.23 -1.17 -3.44
N ALA A 145 6.48 -2.37 -2.90
CA ALA A 145 7.76 -3.06 -2.98
C ALA A 145 7.58 -4.43 -3.65
N PHE A 146 8.49 -4.78 -4.56
CA PHE A 146 8.49 -6.09 -5.18
C PHE A 146 9.31 -7.07 -4.37
N ARG A 147 8.66 -8.06 -3.75
CA ARG A 147 9.28 -9.07 -2.87
C ARG A 147 8.80 -10.45 -3.26
N ASP A 148 9.71 -11.42 -3.30
CA ASP A 148 9.39 -12.83 -3.60
C ASP A 148 8.55 -13.04 -4.88
N GLY A 149 8.78 -12.21 -5.90
CA GLY A 149 8.06 -12.28 -7.18
C GLY A 149 6.68 -11.63 -7.17
N LYS A 150 6.32 -10.86 -6.13
CA LYS A 150 5.02 -10.20 -5.99
C LYS A 150 5.16 -8.74 -5.57
N TRP A 151 4.24 -7.91 -6.03
CA TRP A 151 4.10 -6.55 -5.52
C TRP A 151 3.32 -6.56 -4.20
N GLN A 152 3.86 -5.86 -3.21
CA GLN A 152 3.23 -5.67 -1.91
C GLN A 152 3.07 -4.17 -1.69
N GLN A 153 1.86 -3.72 -1.39
CA GLN A 153 1.63 -2.35 -0.94
C GLN A 153 2.26 -2.19 0.45
N VAL A 154 3.17 -1.25 0.59
CA VAL A 154 3.93 -1.03 1.83
C VAL A 154 3.48 0.22 2.57
N GLU A 155 2.89 1.18 1.87
CA GLU A 155 2.46 2.45 2.45
C GLU A 155 1.38 3.09 1.59
N VAL A 156 0.47 3.80 2.25
CA VAL A 156 -0.52 4.67 1.61
C VAL A 156 -0.48 5.99 2.34
N ASP A 157 -0.16 7.06 1.63
CA ASP A 157 -0.25 8.41 2.18
C ASP A 157 -1.49 9.12 1.62
N TYR A 158 -2.17 9.85 2.49
CA TYR A 158 -3.32 10.67 2.13
C TYR A 158 -3.12 12.12 2.57
N SER A 159 -3.50 13.03 1.69
CA SER A 159 -3.55 14.46 1.95
C SER A 159 -4.76 15.07 1.24
N PHE A 160 -5.20 16.21 1.76
CA PHE A 160 -6.34 16.92 1.20
C PHE A 160 -6.15 18.43 1.29
N ALA A 161 -6.83 19.18 0.42
CA ALA A 161 -6.97 20.63 0.48
C ALA A 161 -8.45 21.01 0.37
N PHE A 162 -8.83 22.15 0.94
CA PHE A 162 -10.14 22.79 0.71
C PHE A 162 -9.93 24.12 -0.01
N PRO A 163 -9.87 24.12 -1.35
CA PRO A 163 -9.53 25.33 -2.11
C PRO A 163 -10.53 26.47 -1.91
N ASP A 164 -11.81 26.13 -1.72
CA ASP A 164 -12.91 27.07 -1.45
C ASP A 164 -12.79 27.74 -0.07
N LEU A 165 -12.16 27.07 0.90
CA LEU A 165 -11.88 27.60 2.23
C LEU A 165 -10.47 28.19 2.35
N ASN A 166 -9.72 28.27 1.25
CA ASN A 166 -8.30 28.68 1.23
C ASN A 166 -7.43 27.86 2.22
N ILE A 167 -7.75 26.58 2.42
CA ILE A 167 -6.97 25.66 3.23
C ILE A 167 -6.01 24.93 2.29
N ALA A 168 -4.72 25.16 2.49
CA ALA A 168 -3.65 24.49 1.76
C ALA A 168 -3.66 22.96 1.96
N GLU A 169 -2.99 22.24 1.06
CA GLU A 169 -2.83 20.79 1.16
C GLU A 169 -2.22 20.41 2.51
N SER A 170 -2.93 19.57 3.26
CA SER A 170 -2.48 19.05 4.54
C SER A 170 -1.20 18.23 4.34
N ALA A 171 -0.32 18.21 5.33
CA ALA A 171 0.81 17.27 5.33
C ALA A 171 0.31 15.83 5.09
N PRO A 172 0.95 15.06 4.19
CA PRO A 172 0.57 13.67 3.94
C PRO A 172 0.62 12.86 5.23
N LYS A 173 -0.42 12.06 5.46
CA LYS A 173 -0.51 11.18 6.62
C LYS A 173 -0.55 9.73 6.14
N PRO A 174 0.27 8.84 6.73
CA PRO A 174 0.17 7.42 6.44
C PRO A 174 -1.19 6.92 6.94
N LEU A 175 -1.94 6.28 6.05
CA LEU A 175 -3.18 5.59 6.38
C LEU A 175 -2.87 4.14 6.67
N ARG A 176 -3.44 3.62 7.76
CA ARG A 176 -3.44 2.18 7.98
C ARG A 176 -4.49 1.56 7.09
N PHE A 177 -4.29 0.29 6.75
CA PHE A 177 -5.15 -0.40 5.81
C PHE A 177 -6.61 -0.47 6.28
N GLU A 178 -6.82 -0.58 7.59
CA GLU A 178 -8.16 -0.63 8.22
C GLU A 178 -8.90 0.70 8.08
N ASP A 179 -8.16 1.81 8.11
CA ASP A 179 -8.70 3.18 8.00
C ASP A 179 -9.10 3.51 6.54
N LEU A 180 -8.61 2.74 5.55
CA LEU A 180 -8.98 2.91 4.15
C LEU A 180 -10.47 2.61 3.94
N VAL A 181 -11.03 1.56 4.55
CA VAL A 181 -12.41 1.10 4.27
C VAL A 181 -13.47 2.15 4.59
N GLU A 182 -13.23 3.01 5.60
CA GLU A 182 -14.18 4.04 6.02
C GLU A 182 -14.06 5.33 5.16
N VAL A 183 -12.85 5.63 4.67
CA VAL A 183 -12.54 6.85 3.90
C VAL A 183 -12.65 6.63 2.39
N ARG A 184 -12.63 5.36 1.92
CA ARG A 184 -12.59 5.03 0.49
C ARG A 184 -13.87 5.40 -0.24
N PRO A 185 -13.83 6.37 -1.17
CA PRO A 185 -14.71 6.32 -2.31
C PRO A 185 -14.37 5.11 -3.20
N ASP A 186 -15.33 4.65 -3.99
CA ASP A 186 -15.09 3.73 -5.11
C ASP A 186 -13.96 4.22 -6.03
N ALA A 187 -13.69 5.54 -6.01
CA ALA A 187 -12.57 6.20 -6.67
C ALA A 187 -11.17 5.66 -6.27
N THR A 188 -11.02 5.01 -5.11
CA THR A 188 -9.75 4.42 -4.65
C THR A 188 -9.75 2.89 -4.70
N ALA A 189 -10.61 2.31 -5.55
CA ALA A 189 -10.69 0.86 -5.73
C ALA A 189 -9.37 0.19 -6.17
N CYS A 190 -8.37 0.97 -6.59
CA CYS A 190 -7.05 0.45 -6.89
C CYS A 190 -6.08 0.39 -5.70
N ALA A 191 -6.43 0.98 -4.55
CA ALA A 191 -5.72 0.78 -3.28
C ALA A 191 -6.10 -0.60 -2.67
N VAL A 192 -5.97 -1.69 -3.42
CA VAL A 192 -6.34 -3.03 -2.94
C VAL A 192 -5.29 -3.50 -1.93
N PRO A 193 -5.67 -4.13 -0.81
CA PRO A 193 -4.71 -4.76 0.10
C PRO A 193 -3.88 -5.79 -0.65
N ALA A 194 -2.60 -5.90 -0.30
CA ALA A 194 -1.84 -7.08 -0.63
C ALA A 194 -2.52 -8.31 -0.02
N THR A 195 -3.07 -9.20 -0.85
CA THR A 195 -3.44 -10.57 -0.45
C THR A 195 -2.24 -11.50 -0.51
#